data_AF-A0A6H1KMG0-F1
#
_entry.id   AF-A0A6H1KMG0-F1
#
_cell.length_a   1.000
_cell.length_b   1.000
_cell.length_c   1.000
_cell.angle_alpha   90.00
_cell.angle_beta   90.00
_cell.angle_gamma   90.00
#
_symmetry.space_group_name_H-M   'P 1'
#
loop_
_entity.id
_entity.type
_entity.pdbx_description
1 polymer ?
#
loop_
_entity_poly.entity_id
_entity_poly.type
_entity_poly.pdbx_seq_one_letter_code
_entity_poly.pdbx_strand_id
1 'polypeptide(L)'
;MPSPFRHTTPPEPASAAGPVRAVYTQLARDFGITRAPTFVVLSSVPEIMASAWALMRESLIAGDGGRTGKELAALGVSEANRCPFCVDAHKMLLHATGDHALAERVARGEQPADEDQARVLAWGRATRIPGAPELTPYPFPAAHAPAYIGTALAFHFINRVVSALLTERLLPGNVQRFRAVRSLGGRSLSRTVRRHPAPGAGLTLLDGAGLALLDHAGPGPDWARATTVGPAYAALRAAAGEGERLLDADDRILVRETLGAWDGAHPPLAWDGLPGRDRPGARLALLAALAPYRITEEDVAAWRTPDRTDAALVRLVAYGAFAAVDRIESALPVRTAKEAS
;
A
#
# COMPACT_ATOMS: atom_id res chain seq x y z
N MET A 1 -9.68 -12.84 -21.30
CA MET A 1 -9.36 -11.43 -20.99
C MET A 1 -7.87 -11.34 -20.69
N PRO A 2 -7.16 -10.27 -21.08
CA PRO A 2 -5.75 -10.11 -20.70
C PRO A 2 -5.63 -10.06 -19.18
N SER A 3 -4.58 -10.70 -18.65
CA SER A 3 -4.28 -10.74 -17.21
C SER A 3 -4.15 -9.33 -16.64
N PRO A 4 -4.64 -9.06 -15.40
CA PRO A 4 -4.35 -7.80 -14.72
C PRO A 4 -2.94 -7.75 -14.15
N PHE A 5 -2.20 -8.86 -14.14
CA PHE A 5 -0.85 -8.97 -13.59
C PHE A 5 0.21 -8.71 -14.66
N ARG A 6 1.20 -7.89 -14.32
CA ARG A 6 2.41 -7.62 -15.11
C ARG A 6 3.55 -8.46 -14.55
N HIS A 7 4.42 -8.95 -15.43
CA HIS A 7 5.67 -9.62 -15.07
C HIS A 7 5.56 -10.90 -14.20
N THR A 8 4.35 -11.29 -13.78
CA THR A 8 4.08 -12.38 -12.84
C THR A 8 2.81 -13.12 -13.25
N THR A 9 2.73 -14.38 -12.86
CA THR A 9 1.57 -15.27 -12.97
C THR A 9 1.25 -15.80 -11.57
N PRO A 10 0.51 -15.03 -10.75
CA PRO A 10 0.17 -15.48 -9.40
C PRO A 10 -0.64 -16.78 -9.41
N PRO A 11 -0.51 -17.64 -8.37
CA PRO A 11 -1.32 -18.84 -8.24
C PRO A 11 -2.82 -18.55 -8.34
N GLU A 12 -3.56 -19.47 -8.97
CA GLU A 12 -5.01 -19.36 -9.10
C GLU A 12 -5.68 -19.24 -7.72
N PRO A 13 -6.48 -18.19 -7.45
CA PRO A 13 -7.06 -17.99 -6.13
C PRO A 13 -7.94 -19.17 -5.65
N ALA A 14 -8.49 -19.95 -6.58
CA ALA A 14 -9.30 -21.13 -6.27
C ALA A 14 -8.47 -22.29 -5.69
N SER A 15 -7.17 -22.36 -5.99
CA SER A 15 -6.26 -23.38 -5.44
C SER A 15 -5.57 -22.93 -4.14
N ALA A 16 -5.93 -21.77 -3.60
CA ALA A 16 -5.32 -21.23 -2.39
C ALA A 16 -5.54 -22.16 -1.19
N ALA A 17 -4.46 -22.40 -0.45
CA ALA A 17 -4.45 -23.17 0.79
C ALA A 17 -3.69 -22.40 1.88
N GLY A 18 -3.76 -22.91 3.12
CA GLY A 18 -3.01 -22.37 4.25
C GLY A 18 -3.23 -20.86 4.45
N PRO A 19 -2.15 -20.08 4.68
CA PRO A 19 -2.25 -18.65 5.00
C PRO A 19 -2.90 -17.81 3.91
N VAL A 20 -2.63 -18.10 2.63
CA VAL A 20 -3.21 -17.37 1.49
C VAL A 20 -4.75 -17.50 1.49
N ARG A 21 -5.27 -18.71 1.74
CA ARG A 21 -6.72 -18.94 1.86
C ARG A 21 -7.33 -18.19 3.05
N ALA A 22 -6.61 -18.12 4.17
CA ALA A 22 -7.05 -17.39 5.35
C ALA A 22 -7.16 -15.89 5.07
N VAL A 23 -6.18 -15.31 4.36
CA VAL A 23 -6.22 -13.92 3.90
C VAL A 23 -7.40 -13.67 2.95
N TYR A 24 -7.60 -14.52 1.92
CA TYR A 24 -8.76 -14.38 1.01
C TYR A 24 -10.11 -14.47 1.72
N THR A 25 -10.22 -15.34 2.72
CA THR A 25 -11.44 -15.47 3.53
C THR A 25 -11.70 -14.19 4.32
N GLN A 26 -10.66 -13.61 4.92
CA GLN A 26 -10.78 -12.37 5.67
C GLN A 26 -11.04 -11.16 4.77
N LEU A 27 -10.42 -11.08 3.59
CA LEU A 27 -10.70 -10.10 2.54
C LEU A 27 -12.17 -10.12 2.13
N ALA A 28 -12.72 -11.29 1.85
CA ALA A 28 -14.13 -11.43 1.48
C ALA A 28 -15.06 -10.90 2.59
N ARG A 29 -14.73 -11.18 3.85
CA ARG A 29 -15.54 -10.81 5.01
C ARG A 29 -15.46 -9.31 5.35
N ASP A 30 -14.25 -8.77 5.41
CA ASP A 30 -13.98 -7.43 5.98
C ASP A 30 -13.84 -6.35 4.90
N PHE A 31 -13.49 -6.73 3.65
CA PHE A 31 -13.40 -5.81 2.52
C PHE A 31 -14.51 -6.01 1.47
N GLY A 32 -15.10 -7.21 1.40
CA GLY A 32 -16.20 -7.52 0.48
C GLY A 32 -15.72 -7.91 -0.92
N ILE A 33 -14.41 -8.03 -1.13
CA ILE A 33 -13.80 -8.42 -2.40
C ILE A 33 -12.90 -9.64 -2.15
N THR A 34 -13.35 -10.81 -2.58
CA THR A 34 -12.66 -12.09 -2.32
C THR A 34 -11.30 -12.21 -3.01
N ARG A 35 -11.15 -11.62 -4.21
CA ARG A 35 -9.99 -11.80 -5.09
C ARG A 35 -9.46 -10.46 -5.58
N ALA A 36 -9.24 -9.52 -4.66
CA ALA A 36 -8.70 -8.21 -4.99
C ALA A 36 -7.30 -8.39 -5.63
N PRO A 37 -7.08 -7.95 -6.89
CA PRO A 37 -5.80 -8.13 -7.58
C PRO A 37 -4.58 -7.63 -6.79
N THR A 38 -4.78 -6.59 -5.98
CA THR A 38 -3.79 -5.99 -5.07
C THR A 38 -3.22 -6.97 -4.05
N PHE A 39 -3.97 -8.02 -3.68
CA PHE A 39 -3.52 -9.08 -2.78
C PHE A 39 -3.23 -10.38 -3.51
N VAL A 40 -3.92 -10.65 -4.63
CA VAL A 40 -3.62 -11.83 -5.45
C VAL A 40 -2.18 -11.80 -5.97
N VAL A 41 -1.68 -10.61 -6.36
CA VAL A 41 -0.30 -10.44 -6.84
C VAL A 41 0.77 -10.80 -5.78
N LEU A 42 0.41 -10.75 -4.49
CA LEU A 42 1.29 -11.08 -3.37
C LEU A 42 1.20 -12.56 -2.96
N SER A 43 0.30 -13.34 -3.55
CA SER A 43 -0.04 -14.69 -3.06
C SER A 43 1.07 -15.73 -3.20
N SER A 44 2.11 -15.46 -4.00
CA SER A 44 3.34 -16.26 -4.06
C SER A 44 4.27 -16.05 -2.85
N VAL A 45 4.00 -15.04 -2.03
CA VAL A 45 4.76 -14.68 -0.83
C VAL A 45 3.79 -14.45 0.35
N PRO A 46 3.28 -15.53 0.97
CA PRO A 46 2.20 -15.46 1.96
C PRO A 46 2.46 -14.52 3.15
N GLU A 47 3.72 -14.40 3.59
CA GLU A 47 4.13 -13.50 4.67
C GLU A 47 3.96 -12.03 4.31
N ILE A 48 4.27 -11.64 3.07
CA ILE A 48 4.06 -10.26 2.58
C ILE A 48 2.57 -10.02 2.36
N MET A 49 1.84 -10.99 1.80
CA MET A 49 0.40 -10.89 1.61
C MET A 49 -0.35 -10.71 2.93
N ALA A 50 -0.04 -11.54 3.94
CA ALA A 50 -0.69 -11.51 5.24
C ALA A 50 -0.38 -10.22 6.00
N SER A 51 0.88 -9.79 6.02
CA SER A 51 1.28 -8.55 6.71
C SER A 51 0.78 -7.28 6.03
N ALA A 52 0.77 -7.22 4.69
CA ALA A 52 0.18 -6.10 3.95
C ALA A 52 -1.32 -5.99 4.18
N TRP A 53 -2.02 -7.13 4.22
CA TRP A 53 -3.44 -7.17 4.54
C TRP A 53 -3.71 -6.79 6.00
N ALA A 54 -2.92 -7.30 6.94
CA ALA A 54 -3.04 -6.94 8.36
C ALA A 54 -2.87 -5.42 8.55
N LEU A 55 -1.83 -4.82 7.97
CA LEU A 55 -1.60 -3.38 8.11
C LEU A 55 -2.77 -2.57 7.52
N MET A 56 -3.23 -2.92 6.30
CA MET A 56 -4.36 -2.23 5.67
C MET A 56 -5.66 -2.43 6.47
N ARG A 57 -5.94 -3.64 6.96
CA ARG A 57 -7.13 -3.93 7.78
C ARG A 57 -7.12 -3.16 9.09
N GLU A 58 -6.04 -3.28 9.86
CA GLU A 58 -5.93 -2.71 11.21
C GLU A 58 -5.92 -1.17 11.18
N SER A 59 -5.43 -0.56 10.10
CA SER A 59 -5.43 0.90 9.95
C SER A 59 -6.72 1.42 9.29
N LEU A 60 -7.02 1.02 8.05
CA LEU A 60 -8.12 1.58 7.26
C LEU A 60 -9.49 1.06 7.70
N ILE A 61 -9.61 -0.23 8.04
CA ILE A 61 -10.91 -0.88 8.28
C ILE A 61 -11.29 -0.84 9.76
N ALA A 62 -10.44 -1.38 10.63
CA ALA A 62 -10.73 -1.56 12.05
C ALA A 62 -10.23 -0.41 12.94
N GLY A 63 -9.21 0.33 12.50
CA GLY A 63 -8.61 1.41 13.29
C GLY A 63 -9.56 2.59 13.53
N ASP A 64 -9.21 3.42 14.51
CA ASP A 64 -10.04 4.56 14.90
C ASP A 64 -10.23 5.61 13.79
N GLY A 65 -11.23 6.47 13.99
CA GLY A 65 -11.61 7.53 13.06
C GLY A 65 -12.51 7.06 11.91
N GLY A 66 -13.18 8.03 11.28
CA GLY A 66 -14.16 7.76 10.23
C GLY A 66 -13.56 7.10 8.99
N ARG A 67 -14.22 6.06 8.47
CA ARG A 67 -13.80 5.36 7.26
C ARG A 67 -13.64 6.30 6.06
N THR A 68 -14.53 7.27 5.89
CA THR A 68 -14.46 8.28 4.82
C THR A 68 -13.16 9.08 4.85
N GLY A 69 -12.73 9.54 6.02
CA GLY A 69 -11.48 10.29 6.16
C GLY A 69 -10.26 9.44 5.80
N LYS A 70 -10.21 8.19 6.26
CA LYS A 70 -9.10 7.28 5.92
C LYS A 70 -9.08 6.92 4.43
N GLU A 71 -10.24 6.78 3.77
CA GLU A 71 -10.31 6.62 2.30
C GLU A 71 -9.84 7.88 1.55
N LEU A 72 -10.13 9.09 2.06
CA LEU A 72 -9.61 10.35 1.50
C LEU A 72 -8.08 10.46 1.65
N ALA A 73 -7.54 10.09 2.80
CA ALA A 73 -6.10 10.05 3.01
C ALA A 73 -5.42 9.07 2.03
N ALA A 74 -5.96 7.85 1.90
CA ALA A 74 -5.48 6.84 0.97
C ALA A 74 -5.57 7.26 -0.50
N LEU A 75 -6.62 8.01 -0.85
CA LEU A 75 -6.76 8.61 -2.17
C LEU A 75 -5.67 9.66 -2.43
N GLY A 76 -5.41 10.57 -1.47
CA GLY A 76 -4.34 11.56 -1.59
C GLY A 76 -2.97 10.91 -1.78
N VAL A 77 -2.69 9.84 -1.03
CA VAL A 77 -1.46 9.03 -1.18
C VAL A 77 -1.38 8.41 -2.58
N SER A 78 -2.49 7.86 -3.08
CA SER A 78 -2.56 7.25 -4.40
C SER A 78 -2.34 8.27 -5.54
N GLU A 79 -2.81 9.50 -5.37
CA GLU A 79 -2.53 10.62 -6.29
C GLU A 79 -1.05 11.02 -6.24
N ALA A 80 -0.47 11.18 -5.04
CA ALA A 80 0.94 11.52 -4.87
C ALA A 80 1.89 10.47 -5.46
N ASN A 81 1.54 9.19 -5.32
CA ASN A 81 2.29 8.07 -5.90
C ASN A 81 2.05 7.88 -7.40
N ARG A 82 1.11 8.62 -8.02
CA ARG A 82 0.67 8.44 -9.42
C ARG A 82 0.25 6.99 -9.70
N CYS A 83 -0.68 6.45 -8.90
CA CYS A 83 -1.19 5.09 -9.05
C CYS A 83 -2.66 5.09 -9.55
N PRO A 84 -2.92 5.05 -10.88
CA PRO A 84 -4.27 5.19 -11.43
C PRO A 84 -5.26 4.13 -10.92
N PHE A 85 -4.79 2.88 -10.80
CA PHE A 85 -5.60 1.77 -10.28
C PHE A 85 -6.17 2.10 -8.89
N CYS A 86 -5.31 2.57 -7.97
CA CYS A 86 -5.72 2.87 -6.60
C CYS A 86 -6.54 4.16 -6.52
N VAL A 87 -6.24 5.19 -7.32
CA VAL A 87 -7.07 6.40 -7.43
C VAL A 87 -8.51 6.02 -7.80
N ASP A 88 -8.68 5.19 -8.83
CA ASP A 88 -9.99 4.72 -9.26
C ASP A 88 -10.68 3.86 -8.18
N ALA A 89 -9.91 3.00 -7.50
CA ALA A 89 -10.43 2.15 -6.43
C ALA A 89 -10.98 2.98 -5.26
N HIS A 90 -10.24 3.99 -4.80
CA HIS A 90 -10.67 4.85 -3.70
C HIS A 90 -11.84 5.75 -4.08
N LYS A 91 -11.87 6.30 -5.30
CA LYS A 91 -13.05 7.02 -5.81
C LYS A 91 -14.31 6.14 -5.79
N MET A 92 -14.18 4.87 -6.17
CA MET A 92 -15.28 3.91 -6.10
C MET A 92 -15.67 3.57 -4.65
N LEU A 93 -14.70 3.35 -3.76
CA LEU A 93 -14.94 3.04 -2.35
C LEU A 93 -15.56 4.21 -1.56
N LEU A 94 -15.27 5.46 -1.93
CA LEU A 94 -15.93 6.63 -1.36
C LEU A 94 -17.45 6.57 -1.56
N HIS A 95 -17.95 6.04 -2.69
CA HIS A 95 -19.39 5.79 -2.83
C HIS A 95 -19.93 4.80 -1.79
N ALA A 96 -19.14 3.79 -1.40
CA ALA A 96 -19.56 2.79 -0.41
C ALA A 96 -19.68 3.37 1.01
N THR A 97 -18.91 4.43 1.32
CA THR A 97 -18.98 5.13 2.61
C THR A 97 -20.30 5.88 2.82
N GLY A 98 -20.99 6.23 1.74
CA GLY A 98 -22.31 6.86 1.76
C GLY A 98 -22.36 8.31 1.33
N ASP A 99 -21.20 8.98 1.24
CA ASP A 99 -21.13 10.34 0.73
C ASP A 99 -20.92 10.33 -0.80
N HIS A 100 -22.01 10.11 -1.53
CA HIS A 100 -21.99 10.07 -2.99
C HIS A 100 -21.64 11.42 -3.62
N ALA A 101 -21.94 12.53 -2.95
CA ALA A 101 -21.65 13.87 -3.44
C ALA A 101 -20.14 14.14 -3.38
N LEU A 102 -19.51 13.81 -2.24
CA LEU A 102 -18.06 13.81 -2.10
C LEU A 102 -17.40 12.92 -3.15
N ALA A 103 -17.88 11.68 -3.30
CA ALA A 103 -17.29 10.72 -4.23
C ALA A 103 -17.29 11.24 -5.68
N GLU A 104 -18.40 11.81 -6.17
CA GLU A 104 -18.46 12.36 -7.54
C GLU A 104 -17.67 13.65 -7.71
N ARG A 105 -17.61 14.50 -6.67
CA ARG A 105 -16.80 15.72 -6.67
C ARG A 105 -15.32 15.38 -6.84
N VAL A 106 -14.82 14.49 -6.01
CA VAL A 106 -13.42 14.05 -6.10
C VAL A 106 -13.17 13.23 -7.37
N ALA A 107 -14.15 12.45 -7.85
CA ALA A 107 -14.03 11.75 -9.13
C ALA A 107 -13.77 12.70 -10.31
N ARG A 108 -14.35 13.90 -10.29
CA ARG A 108 -14.15 14.98 -11.27
C ARG A 108 -12.85 15.78 -11.07
N GLY A 109 -12.05 15.44 -10.05
CA GLY A 109 -10.81 16.15 -9.72
C GLY A 109 -11.04 17.45 -8.95
N GLU A 110 -12.24 17.65 -8.42
CA GLU A 110 -12.55 18.81 -7.59
C GLU A 110 -12.20 18.53 -6.12
N GLN A 111 -11.91 19.59 -5.36
CA GLN A 111 -11.71 19.48 -3.91
C GLN A 111 -13.05 19.15 -3.21
N PRO A 112 -13.01 18.38 -2.10
CA PRO A 112 -14.14 18.23 -1.18
C PRO A 112 -14.75 19.58 -0.80
N ALA A 113 -16.08 19.60 -0.59
CA ALA A 113 -16.78 20.83 -0.18
C ALA A 113 -16.61 21.11 1.32
N ASP A 114 -16.50 20.04 2.11
CA ASP A 114 -16.17 20.11 3.52
C ASP A 114 -14.67 20.36 3.70
N GLU A 115 -14.33 21.35 4.52
CA GLU A 115 -12.95 21.81 4.70
C GLU A 115 -12.08 20.74 5.37
N ASP A 116 -12.62 20.03 6.37
CA ASP A 116 -11.90 18.98 7.09
C ASP A 116 -11.53 17.83 6.14
N GLN A 117 -12.49 17.40 5.30
CA GLN A 117 -12.26 16.42 4.24
C GLN A 117 -11.22 16.89 3.22
N ALA A 118 -11.25 18.17 2.84
CA ALA A 118 -10.26 18.75 1.92
C ALA A 118 -8.85 18.73 2.55
N ARG A 119 -8.73 19.08 3.84
CA ARG A 119 -7.44 19.03 4.56
C ARG A 119 -6.92 17.60 4.72
N VAL A 120 -7.78 16.60 4.94
CA VAL A 120 -7.37 15.19 4.97
C VAL A 120 -6.84 14.70 3.62
N LEU A 121 -7.52 15.06 2.51
CA LEU A 121 -7.05 14.74 1.17
C LEU A 121 -5.72 15.42 0.85
N ALA A 122 -5.55 16.69 1.23
CA ALA A 122 -4.30 17.43 1.08
C ALA A 122 -3.16 16.82 1.91
N TRP A 123 -3.43 16.45 3.17
CA TRP A 123 -2.48 15.74 4.03
C TRP A 123 -1.99 14.44 3.38
N GLY A 124 -2.90 13.62 2.86
CA GLY A 124 -2.54 12.38 2.16
C GLY A 124 -1.66 12.61 0.92
N ARG A 125 -1.84 13.72 0.19
CA ARG A 125 -0.96 14.09 -0.93
C ARG A 125 0.44 14.48 -0.47
N ALA A 126 0.52 15.09 0.71
CA ALA A 126 1.75 15.63 1.28
C ALA A 126 2.61 14.58 1.99
N THR A 127 2.06 13.42 2.42
CA THR A 127 2.81 12.40 3.19
C THR A 127 4.06 11.89 2.51
N ARG A 128 4.16 11.99 1.18
CA ARG A 128 5.36 11.61 0.43
C ARG A 128 6.53 12.57 0.62
N ILE A 129 6.26 13.85 0.91
CA ILE A 129 7.22 14.95 0.88
C ILE A 129 7.66 15.27 2.32
N PRO A 130 8.92 15.00 2.70
CA PRO A 130 9.46 15.39 4.00
C PRO A 130 9.28 16.89 4.27
N GLY A 131 8.76 17.23 5.45
CA GLY A 131 8.61 18.62 5.88
C GLY A 131 7.51 19.41 5.18
N ALA A 132 6.63 18.78 4.41
CA ALA A 132 5.50 19.47 3.79
C ALA A 132 4.60 20.14 4.86
N PRO A 133 4.16 21.39 4.65
CA PRO A 133 3.43 22.16 5.65
C PRO A 133 2.08 21.53 6.01
N GLU A 134 1.45 20.80 5.09
CA GLU A 134 0.17 20.12 5.32
C GLU A 134 0.26 18.99 6.34
N LEU A 135 1.48 18.55 6.71
CA LEU A 135 1.69 17.47 7.68
C LEU A 135 1.46 17.93 9.13
N THR A 136 1.41 19.24 9.41
CA THR A 136 1.22 19.76 10.76
C THR A 136 0.38 21.06 10.76
N PRO A 137 -0.66 21.15 11.62
CA PRO A 137 -1.18 20.12 12.50
C PRO A 137 -1.92 19.02 11.73
N TYR A 138 -2.18 17.87 12.37
CA TYR A 138 -3.00 16.84 11.75
C TYR A 138 -4.42 17.34 11.45
N PRO A 139 -4.98 17.00 10.28
CA PRO A 139 -6.37 17.35 9.95
C PRO A 139 -7.40 16.40 10.59
N PHE A 140 -6.97 15.58 11.55
CA PHE A 140 -7.77 14.62 12.30
C PHE A 140 -7.33 14.61 13.77
N PRO A 141 -8.18 14.14 14.71
CA PRO A 141 -7.82 14.04 16.12
C PRO A 141 -6.54 13.22 16.34
N ALA A 142 -5.67 13.70 17.24
CA ALA A 142 -4.39 13.03 17.54
C ALA A 142 -4.57 11.56 17.97
N ALA A 143 -5.65 11.25 18.69
CA ALA A 143 -5.99 9.87 19.07
C ALA A 143 -6.22 8.94 17.87
N HIS A 144 -6.61 9.47 16.70
CA HIS A 144 -6.81 8.68 15.48
C HIS A 144 -5.54 8.58 14.63
N ALA A 145 -4.44 9.25 15.01
CA ALA A 145 -3.22 9.31 14.21
C ALA A 145 -2.66 7.92 13.83
N PRO A 146 -2.62 6.90 14.70
CA PRO A 146 -2.14 5.57 14.32
C PRO A 146 -2.92 4.97 13.13
N ALA A 147 -4.24 5.17 13.09
CA ALA A 147 -5.09 4.64 12.02
C ALA A 147 -4.88 5.40 10.70
N TYR A 148 -4.77 6.73 10.73
CA TYR A 148 -4.54 7.54 9.51
C TYR A 148 -3.12 7.38 8.97
N ILE A 149 -2.09 7.41 9.83
CA ILE A 149 -0.70 7.19 9.45
C ILE A 149 -0.52 5.76 8.92
N GLY A 150 -1.04 4.75 9.65
CA GLY A 150 -1.01 3.36 9.20
C GLY A 150 -1.69 3.18 7.83
N THR A 151 -2.81 3.88 7.58
CA THR A 151 -3.49 3.86 6.29
C THR A 151 -2.60 4.45 5.21
N ALA A 152 -2.01 5.63 5.45
CA ALA A 152 -1.13 6.27 4.48
C ALA A 152 0.09 5.40 4.12
N LEU A 153 0.74 4.81 5.13
CA LEU A 153 1.90 3.94 4.93
C LEU A 153 1.52 2.62 4.22
N ALA A 154 0.36 2.03 4.55
CA ALA A 154 -0.16 0.87 3.84
C ALA A 154 -0.35 1.17 2.35
N PHE A 155 -0.89 2.34 2.00
CA PHE A 155 -1.11 2.70 0.60
C PHE A 155 0.16 3.17 -0.10
N HIS A 156 1.15 3.74 0.59
CA HIS A 156 2.48 3.92 0.01
C HIS A 156 3.12 2.59 -0.40
N PHE A 157 2.93 1.52 0.37
CA PHE A 157 3.35 0.17 0.00
C PHE A 157 2.51 -0.39 -1.16
N ILE A 158 1.18 -0.44 -0.99
CA ILE A 158 0.26 -1.06 -1.95
C ILE A 158 0.33 -0.36 -3.31
N ASN A 159 0.35 0.98 -3.37
CA ASN A 159 0.45 1.71 -4.63
C ASN A 159 1.71 1.31 -5.43
N ARG A 160 2.83 1.10 -4.74
CA ARG A 160 4.10 0.73 -5.40
C ARG A 160 4.06 -0.68 -5.95
N VAL A 161 3.55 -1.63 -5.17
CA VAL A 161 3.30 -3.01 -5.63
C VAL A 161 2.35 -3.01 -6.83
N VAL A 162 1.24 -2.27 -6.73
CA VAL A 162 0.22 -2.18 -7.79
C VAL A 162 0.79 -1.58 -9.06
N SER A 163 1.48 -0.44 -8.98
CA SER A 163 2.07 0.21 -10.15
C SER A 163 3.17 -0.62 -10.81
N ALA A 164 3.90 -1.43 -10.03
CA ALA A 164 4.94 -2.32 -10.53
C ALA A 164 4.38 -3.59 -11.19
N LEU A 165 3.39 -4.23 -10.56
CA LEU A 165 2.99 -5.60 -10.87
C LEU A 165 1.56 -5.76 -11.39
N LEU A 166 0.78 -4.68 -11.46
CA LEU A 166 -0.57 -4.70 -12.05
C LEU A 166 -0.69 -3.74 -13.23
N THR A 167 -1.62 -4.04 -14.14
CA THR A 167 -2.07 -3.06 -15.13
C THR A 167 -2.80 -1.92 -14.42
N GLU A 168 -2.76 -0.72 -14.99
CA GLU A 168 -3.39 0.48 -14.41
C GLU A 168 -4.94 0.41 -14.33
N ARG A 169 -5.54 -0.60 -14.97
CA ARG A 169 -7.00 -0.72 -15.11
C ARG A 169 -7.60 -1.39 -13.88
N LEU A 170 -8.47 -0.68 -13.16
CA LEU A 170 -9.24 -1.25 -12.05
C LEU A 170 -10.26 -2.30 -12.54
N LEU A 171 -11.09 -1.93 -13.51
CA LEU A 171 -12.06 -2.81 -14.14
C LEU A 171 -11.74 -3.03 -15.63
N PRO A 172 -12.15 -4.16 -16.22
CA PRO A 172 -11.99 -4.40 -17.65
C PRO A 172 -12.50 -3.24 -18.50
N GLY A 173 -11.70 -2.81 -19.47
CA GLY A 173 -12.08 -1.71 -20.38
C GLY A 173 -12.21 -0.33 -19.69
N ASN A 174 -11.73 -0.15 -18.46
CA ASN A 174 -11.86 1.09 -17.69
C ASN A 174 -13.32 1.54 -17.52
N VAL A 175 -14.25 0.60 -17.33
CA VAL A 175 -15.68 0.91 -17.18
C VAL A 175 -16.00 1.68 -15.89
N GLN A 176 -15.11 1.69 -14.90
CA GLN A 176 -15.22 2.54 -13.71
C GLN A 176 -15.20 4.05 -14.04
N ARG A 177 -14.86 4.46 -15.26
CA ARG A 177 -15.01 5.85 -15.71
C ARG A 177 -16.48 6.30 -15.75
N PHE A 178 -17.43 5.37 -15.84
CA PHE A 178 -18.86 5.67 -15.87
C PHE A 178 -19.42 5.80 -14.45
N ARG A 179 -20.11 6.91 -14.17
CA ARG A 179 -20.75 7.19 -12.87
C ARG A 179 -21.65 6.06 -12.39
N ALA A 180 -22.45 5.47 -13.29
CA ALA A 180 -23.35 4.37 -12.94
C ALA A 180 -22.56 3.15 -12.43
N VAL A 181 -21.43 2.82 -13.06
CA VAL A 181 -20.58 1.69 -12.65
C VAL A 181 -19.95 1.95 -11.28
N ARG A 182 -19.37 3.13 -11.04
CA ARG A 182 -18.81 3.47 -9.72
C ARG A 182 -19.85 3.42 -8.63
N SER A 183 -21.01 4.02 -8.89
CA SER A 183 -22.11 4.08 -7.93
C SER A 183 -22.65 2.70 -7.60
N LEU A 184 -22.81 1.81 -8.60
CA LEU A 184 -23.24 0.43 -8.39
C LEU A 184 -22.19 -0.41 -7.65
N GLY A 185 -20.92 -0.31 -8.06
CA GLY A 185 -19.81 -0.98 -7.38
C GLY A 185 -19.71 -0.55 -5.91
N GLY A 186 -19.73 0.75 -5.64
CA GLY A 186 -19.74 1.28 -4.27
C GLY A 186 -20.96 0.81 -3.45
N ARG A 187 -22.17 0.83 -4.04
CA ARG A 187 -23.37 0.32 -3.37
C ARG A 187 -23.26 -1.16 -3.00
N SER A 188 -22.68 -2.01 -3.86
CA SER A 188 -22.49 -3.43 -3.56
C SER A 188 -21.57 -3.67 -2.35
N LEU A 189 -20.64 -2.76 -2.08
CA LEU A 189 -19.69 -2.84 -0.97
C LEU A 189 -20.15 -2.07 0.29
N SER A 190 -21.25 -1.31 0.20
CA SER A 190 -21.71 -0.40 1.27
C SER A 190 -21.89 -1.07 2.63
N ARG A 191 -22.48 -2.27 2.68
CA ARG A 191 -22.65 -3.02 3.94
C ARG A 191 -21.33 -3.37 4.57
N THR A 192 -20.34 -3.77 3.77
CA THR A 192 -19.02 -4.17 4.27
C THR A 192 -18.19 -2.96 4.67
N VAL A 193 -18.17 -1.91 3.86
CA VAL A 193 -17.42 -0.67 4.14
C VAL A 193 -17.93 0.06 5.39
N ARG A 194 -19.23 -0.04 5.70
CA ARG A 194 -19.84 0.57 6.89
C ARG A 194 -19.76 -0.30 8.15
N ARG A 195 -19.23 -1.51 8.06
CA ARG A 195 -18.95 -2.33 9.25
C ARG A 195 -17.76 -1.75 10.00
N HIS A 196 -17.82 -1.88 11.31
CA HIS A 196 -16.73 -1.54 12.23
C HIS A 196 -16.25 -2.84 12.87
N PRO A 197 -15.43 -3.64 12.17
CA PRO A 197 -14.92 -4.87 12.74
C PRO A 197 -13.97 -4.57 13.90
N ALA A 198 -13.92 -5.45 14.89
CA ALA A 198 -12.98 -5.31 15.99
C ALA A 198 -11.51 -5.32 15.48
N PRO A 199 -10.65 -4.46 16.04
CA PRO A 199 -9.21 -4.52 15.84
C PRO A 199 -8.62 -5.88 16.24
N GLY A 200 -7.51 -6.26 15.62
CA GLY A 200 -6.66 -7.39 15.99
C GLY A 200 -6.88 -8.65 15.16
N ALA A 201 -8.03 -8.82 14.50
CA ALA A 201 -8.29 -10.04 13.73
C ALA A 201 -7.38 -10.21 12.50
N GLY A 202 -6.74 -9.15 12.01
CA GLY A 202 -5.72 -9.26 10.96
C GLY A 202 -4.41 -9.85 11.47
N LEU A 203 -4.10 -9.64 12.75
CA LEU A 203 -2.86 -10.11 13.38
C LEU A 203 -2.82 -11.64 13.49
N THR A 204 -3.98 -12.29 13.63
CA THR A 204 -4.06 -13.76 13.70
C THR A 204 -3.61 -14.46 12.41
N LEU A 205 -3.52 -13.73 11.30
CA LEU A 205 -3.02 -14.26 10.03
C LEU A 205 -1.50 -14.31 9.97
N LEU A 206 -0.81 -13.53 10.82
CA LEU A 206 0.65 -13.43 10.84
C LEU A 206 1.26 -14.75 11.35
N ASP A 207 0.69 -15.33 12.40
CA ASP A 207 1.11 -16.61 12.97
C ASP A 207 1.05 -17.72 11.91
N GLY A 208 -0.08 -17.83 11.21
CA GLY A 208 -0.27 -18.80 10.14
C GLY A 208 0.73 -18.62 9.00
N ALA A 209 1.13 -17.38 8.69
CA ALA A 209 2.11 -17.07 7.67
C ALA A 209 3.57 -17.25 8.13
N GLY A 210 3.81 -17.81 9.32
CA GLY A 210 5.15 -18.04 9.86
C GLY A 210 5.81 -16.80 10.47
N LEU A 211 5.09 -15.68 10.58
CA LEU A 211 5.63 -14.42 11.12
C LEU A 211 5.64 -14.37 12.65
N ALA A 212 4.99 -15.31 13.35
CA ALA A 212 5.14 -15.49 14.80
C ALA A 212 6.41 -16.26 15.20
N LEU A 213 6.92 -17.12 14.31
CA LEU A 213 8.18 -17.85 14.49
C LEU A 213 9.40 -17.00 14.17
N LEU A 214 9.18 -15.93 13.41
CA LEU A 214 10.12 -14.85 13.24
C LEU A 214 9.92 -13.93 14.45
N ASP A 215 10.88 -13.85 15.38
CA ASP A 215 10.91 -12.88 16.51
C ASP A 215 10.88 -11.38 16.06
N HIS A 216 10.45 -11.11 14.82
CA HIS A 216 10.62 -9.89 14.06
C HIS A 216 9.42 -8.92 14.15
N ALA A 217 8.25 -9.38 14.61
CA ALA A 217 7.07 -8.53 14.56
C ALA A 217 7.12 -7.37 15.57
N GLY A 218 7.85 -7.50 16.69
CA GLY A 218 8.03 -6.46 17.70
C GLY A 218 6.72 -5.74 18.13
N PRO A 219 6.80 -4.67 18.94
CA PRO A 219 5.63 -3.84 19.23
C PRO A 219 5.29 -2.85 18.09
N GLY A 220 6.14 -2.75 17.07
CA GLY A 220 6.07 -1.68 16.08
C GLY A 220 6.66 -0.34 16.57
N PRO A 221 6.52 0.71 15.75
CA PRO A 221 7.05 2.04 16.05
C PRO A 221 6.25 2.74 17.17
N ASP A 222 6.88 3.71 17.83
CA ASP A 222 6.32 4.41 19.00
C ASP A 222 4.98 5.09 18.74
N TRP A 223 4.76 5.59 17.52
CA TRP A 223 3.51 6.24 17.13
C TRP A 223 2.32 5.27 17.06
N ALA A 224 2.56 3.95 17.04
CA ALA A 224 1.52 2.92 16.96
C ALA A 224 1.53 1.91 18.11
N ARG A 225 2.45 2.04 19.08
CA ARG A 225 2.77 1.04 20.12
C ARG A 225 1.57 0.50 20.89
N ALA A 226 0.54 1.32 21.12
CA ALA A 226 -0.66 0.96 21.88
C ALA A 226 -1.84 0.47 21.00
N THR A 227 -1.58 0.17 19.73
CA THR A 227 -2.62 -0.18 18.75
C THR A 227 -2.25 -1.43 17.96
N THR A 228 -3.23 -2.02 17.28
CA THR A 228 -3.00 -3.18 16.40
C THR A 228 -2.26 -2.81 15.11
N VAL A 229 -2.12 -1.51 14.80
CA VAL A 229 -1.36 -1.01 13.65
C VAL A 229 0.14 -1.27 13.83
N GLY A 230 0.67 -1.14 15.05
CA GLY A 230 2.11 -1.27 15.34
C GLY A 230 2.67 -2.64 14.95
N PRO A 231 2.14 -3.74 15.53
CA PRO A 231 2.57 -5.09 15.18
C PRO A 231 2.35 -5.43 13.69
N ALA A 232 1.24 -4.97 13.09
CA ALA A 232 0.98 -5.19 11.67
C ALA A 232 2.02 -4.50 10.76
N TYR A 233 2.39 -3.27 11.11
CA TYR A 233 3.41 -2.51 10.38
C TYR A 233 4.79 -3.15 10.48
N ALA A 234 5.21 -3.54 11.69
CA ALA A 234 6.50 -4.18 11.88
C ALA A 234 6.58 -5.59 11.25
N ALA A 235 5.47 -6.34 11.23
CA ALA A 235 5.40 -7.59 10.47
C ALA A 235 5.61 -7.36 8.96
N LEU A 236 5.03 -6.29 8.39
CA LEU A 236 5.24 -5.96 6.98
C LEU A 236 6.68 -5.49 6.71
N ARG A 237 7.25 -4.68 7.61
CA ARG A 237 8.66 -4.27 7.56
C ARG A 237 9.59 -5.47 7.50
N ALA A 238 9.40 -6.43 8.41
CA ALA A 238 10.19 -7.65 8.47
C ALA A 238 10.03 -8.50 7.19
N ALA A 239 8.78 -8.79 6.80
CA ALA A 239 8.50 -9.63 5.64
C ALA A 239 9.01 -9.04 4.32
N ALA A 240 8.88 -7.72 4.12
CA ALA A 240 9.40 -7.03 2.94
C ALA A 240 10.93 -6.89 2.98
N GLY A 241 11.51 -6.70 4.17
CA GLY A 241 12.96 -6.58 4.38
C GLY A 241 13.75 -7.81 3.93
N GLU A 242 13.17 -9.00 4.02
CA GLU A 242 13.78 -10.24 3.51
C GLU A 242 14.11 -10.21 2.02
N GLY A 243 13.43 -9.36 1.23
CA GLY A 243 13.75 -9.14 -0.18
C GLY A 243 15.12 -8.51 -0.42
N GLU A 244 15.73 -7.89 0.59
CA GLU A 244 17.11 -7.37 0.52
C GLU A 244 18.12 -8.48 0.20
N ARG A 245 17.84 -9.73 0.60
CA ARG A 245 18.73 -10.88 0.35
C ARG A 245 18.94 -11.19 -1.12
N LEU A 246 18.08 -10.66 -2.00
CA LEU A 246 18.17 -10.80 -3.45
C LEU A 246 19.17 -9.82 -4.10
N LEU A 247 19.77 -8.93 -3.30
CA LEU A 247 20.78 -7.97 -3.71
C LEU A 247 22.16 -8.35 -3.15
N ASP A 248 23.21 -8.05 -3.91
CA ASP A 248 24.58 -8.06 -3.40
C ASP A 248 24.84 -6.88 -2.44
N ALA A 249 25.98 -6.89 -1.75
CA ALA A 249 26.28 -5.89 -0.72
C ALA A 249 26.31 -4.46 -1.27
N ASP A 250 26.87 -4.27 -2.46
CA ASP A 250 27.02 -2.95 -3.09
C ASP A 250 25.68 -2.41 -3.58
N ASP A 251 24.80 -3.27 -4.11
CA ASP A 251 23.44 -2.94 -4.51
C ASP A 251 22.60 -2.52 -3.29
N ARG A 252 22.77 -3.19 -2.14
CA ARG A 252 22.07 -2.80 -0.90
C ARG A 252 22.49 -1.42 -0.41
N ILE A 253 23.79 -1.13 -0.43
CA ILE A 253 24.31 0.19 -0.04
C ILE A 253 23.73 1.25 -0.96
N LEU A 254 23.82 1.04 -2.28
CA LEU A 254 23.30 1.98 -3.28
C LEU A 254 21.80 2.27 -3.10
N VAL A 255 20.99 1.24 -2.89
CA VAL A 255 19.54 1.41 -2.69
C VAL A 255 19.27 2.24 -1.42
N ARG A 256 19.93 1.90 -0.31
CA ARG A 256 19.73 2.60 0.97
C ARG A 256 20.19 4.06 0.91
N GLU A 257 21.35 4.35 0.32
CA GLU A 257 21.87 5.72 0.18
C GLU A 257 20.96 6.57 -0.70
N THR A 258 20.53 6.02 -1.85
CA THR A 258 19.62 6.71 -2.77
C THR A 258 18.29 7.04 -2.08
N LEU A 259 17.73 6.10 -1.33
CA LEU A 259 16.47 6.32 -0.61
C LEU A 259 16.66 7.22 0.62
N GLY A 260 17.79 7.17 1.30
CA GLY A 260 18.12 8.07 2.40
C GLY A 260 18.12 9.54 1.94
N ALA A 261 18.73 9.81 0.78
CA ALA A 261 18.80 11.14 0.19
C ALA A 261 17.52 11.60 -0.52
N TRP A 262 16.56 10.70 -0.73
CA TRP A 262 15.33 11.00 -1.46
C TRP A 262 14.45 12.01 -0.70
N ASP A 263 13.90 12.98 -1.42
CA ASP A 263 13.16 14.14 -0.93
C ASP A 263 11.64 14.05 -1.16
N GLY A 264 11.15 12.88 -1.58
CA GLY A 264 9.73 12.71 -1.90
C GLY A 264 9.38 12.96 -3.37
N ALA A 265 10.26 13.58 -4.16
CA ALA A 265 9.97 13.92 -5.55
C ALA A 265 9.88 12.67 -6.46
N HIS A 266 9.14 12.79 -7.56
CA HIS A 266 9.21 11.80 -8.65
C HIS A 266 10.53 12.00 -9.40
N PRO A 267 11.27 10.93 -9.74
CA PRO A 267 12.48 11.04 -10.53
C PRO A 267 12.24 11.76 -11.88
N PRO A 268 13.21 12.54 -12.39
CA PRO A 268 13.13 13.15 -13.72
C PRO A 268 12.97 12.09 -14.82
N LEU A 269 12.53 12.50 -16.03
CA LEU A 269 12.34 11.57 -17.15
C LEU A 269 13.65 10.86 -17.53
N ALA A 270 14.72 11.64 -17.69
CA ALA A 270 16.10 11.14 -17.73
C ALA A 270 16.61 11.07 -16.29
N TRP A 271 16.77 9.86 -15.76
CA TRP A 271 17.23 9.62 -14.39
C TRP A 271 18.65 9.04 -14.43
N ASP A 272 19.64 9.93 -14.49
CA ASP A 272 21.07 9.54 -14.63
C ASP A 272 21.57 8.71 -13.44
N GLY A 273 20.99 8.92 -12.25
CA GLY A 273 21.30 8.14 -11.04
C GLY A 273 20.61 6.76 -10.97
N LEU A 274 19.82 6.37 -11.97
CA LEU A 274 19.21 5.04 -12.01
C LEU A 274 20.24 4.00 -12.49
N PRO A 275 20.49 2.91 -11.73
CA PRO A 275 21.44 1.89 -12.14
C PRO A 275 21.11 1.29 -13.51
N GLY A 276 22.15 0.94 -14.25
CA GLY A 276 22.03 0.23 -15.52
C GLY A 276 21.48 -1.18 -15.34
N ARG A 277 21.26 -1.88 -16.47
CA ARG A 277 20.79 -3.27 -16.46
C ARG A 277 21.88 -4.29 -16.15
N ASP A 278 23.12 -3.83 -16.02
CA ASP A 278 24.26 -4.55 -15.44
C ASP A 278 24.16 -4.68 -13.92
N ARG A 279 23.37 -3.82 -13.26
CA ARG A 279 22.97 -3.93 -11.84
C ARG A 279 21.46 -4.07 -11.69
N PRO A 280 20.87 -5.17 -12.23
CA PRO A 280 19.44 -5.28 -12.42
C PRO A 280 18.65 -5.36 -11.11
N GLY A 281 19.27 -5.85 -10.02
CA GLY A 281 18.68 -5.92 -8.69
C GLY A 281 18.43 -4.53 -8.10
N ALA A 282 19.49 -3.73 -7.94
CA ALA A 282 19.38 -2.34 -7.48
C ALA A 282 18.44 -1.51 -8.36
N ARG A 283 18.51 -1.68 -9.69
CA ARG A 283 17.63 -0.99 -10.64
C ARG A 283 16.15 -1.27 -10.35
N LEU A 284 15.76 -2.55 -10.22
CA LEU A 284 14.37 -2.92 -9.93
C LEU A 284 13.91 -2.44 -8.56
N ALA A 285 14.76 -2.54 -7.53
CA ALA A 285 14.44 -2.04 -6.19
C ALA A 285 14.18 -0.53 -6.18
N LEU A 286 15.04 0.26 -6.84
CA LEU A 286 14.89 1.72 -6.93
C LEU A 286 13.69 2.12 -7.79
N LEU A 287 13.43 1.42 -8.89
CA LEU A 287 12.22 1.63 -9.67
C LEU A 287 10.97 1.33 -8.84
N ALA A 288 10.90 0.18 -8.16
CA ALA A 288 9.79 -0.17 -7.29
C ALA A 288 9.55 0.88 -6.19
N ALA A 289 10.63 1.45 -5.65
CA ALA A 289 10.59 2.46 -4.61
C ALA A 289 10.14 3.86 -5.10
N LEU A 290 10.66 4.33 -6.24
CA LEU A 290 10.57 5.75 -6.61
C LEU A 290 9.74 6.03 -7.87
N ALA A 291 9.66 5.06 -8.79
CA ALA A 291 8.95 5.17 -10.05
C ALA A 291 8.45 3.79 -10.55
N PRO A 292 7.60 3.09 -9.78
CA PRO A 292 7.23 1.68 -10.05
C PRO A 292 6.52 1.50 -11.40
N TYR A 293 5.82 2.54 -11.86
CA TYR A 293 5.16 2.60 -13.17
C TYR A 293 6.15 2.55 -14.36
N ARG A 294 7.46 2.77 -14.13
CA ARG A 294 8.51 2.71 -15.16
C ARG A 294 9.20 1.36 -15.28
N ILE A 295 8.85 0.37 -14.45
CA ILE A 295 9.39 -0.99 -14.60
C ILE A 295 8.92 -1.55 -15.95
N THR A 296 9.86 -2.06 -16.74
CA THR A 296 9.63 -2.64 -18.07
C THR A 296 9.88 -4.14 -18.09
N GLU A 297 9.44 -4.83 -19.16
CA GLU A 297 9.78 -6.24 -19.36
C GLU A 297 11.30 -6.43 -19.50
N GLU A 298 12.01 -5.48 -20.11
CA GLU A 298 13.46 -5.51 -20.25
C GLU A 298 14.18 -5.41 -18.89
N ASP A 299 13.65 -4.62 -17.95
CA ASP A 299 14.21 -4.54 -16.60
C ASP A 299 14.04 -5.86 -15.84
N VAL A 300 12.87 -6.49 -15.98
CA VAL A 300 12.59 -7.80 -15.36
C VAL A 300 13.39 -8.91 -16.03
N ALA A 301 13.52 -8.90 -17.35
CA ALA A 301 14.28 -9.89 -18.12
C ALA A 301 15.79 -9.82 -17.78
N ALA A 302 16.34 -8.61 -17.59
CA ALA A 302 17.73 -8.45 -17.17
C ALA A 302 18.00 -9.00 -15.75
N TRP A 303 17.00 -8.99 -14.88
CA TRP A 303 17.12 -9.53 -13.53
C TRP A 303 16.83 -11.03 -13.44
N ARG A 304 15.91 -11.56 -14.26
CA ARG A 304 15.48 -12.96 -14.19
C ARG A 304 16.60 -13.93 -14.55
N THR A 305 16.65 -15.01 -13.78
CA THR A 305 17.48 -16.20 -13.98
C THR A 305 16.61 -17.43 -13.67
N PRO A 306 17.02 -18.66 -14.01
CA PRO A 306 16.23 -19.87 -13.71
C PRO A 306 15.85 -20.03 -12.23
N ASP A 307 16.68 -19.52 -11.30
CA ASP A 307 16.44 -19.51 -9.85
C ASP A 307 15.59 -18.33 -9.35
N ARG A 308 15.40 -17.28 -10.14
CA ARG A 308 14.63 -16.07 -9.78
C ARG A 308 13.20 -16.16 -10.30
N THR A 309 12.35 -16.74 -9.46
CA THR A 309 10.91 -16.97 -9.73
C THR A 309 10.06 -15.70 -9.52
N ASP A 310 8.76 -15.79 -9.82
CA ASP A 310 7.78 -14.74 -9.54
C ASP A 310 7.72 -14.36 -8.06
N ALA A 311 7.91 -15.33 -7.15
CA ALA A 311 8.00 -15.07 -5.72
C ALA A 311 9.22 -14.20 -5.38
N ALA A 312 10.36 -14.43 -6.05
CA ALA A 312 11.55 -13.61 -5.87
C ALA A 312 11.33 -12.19 -6.40
N LEU A 313 10.66 -12.03 -7.55
CA LEU A 313 10.31 -10.69 -8.07
C LEU A 313 9.38 -9.93 -7.11
N VAL A 314 8.35 -10.61 -6.57
CA VAL A 314 7.45 -10.02 -5.57
C VAL A 314 8.21 -9.57 -4.32
N ARG A 315 9.16 -10.38 -3.81
CA ARG A 315 10.01 -10.00 -2.68
C ARG A 315 10.87 -8.77 -2.97
N LEU A 316 11.51 -8.71 -4.15
CA LEU A 316 12.35 -7.57 -4.52
C LEU A 316 11.55 -6.28 -4.68
N VAL A 317 10.37 -6.36 -5.33
CA VAL A 317 9.46 -5.22 -5.47
C VAL A 317 8.94 -4.78 -4.10
N ALA A 318 8.57 -5.72 -3.23
CA ALA A 318 8.12 -5.41 -1.88
C ALA A 318 9.22 -4.77 -1.04
N TYR A 319 10.47 -5.22 -1.16
CA TYR A 319 11.63 -4.59 -0.51
C TYR A 319 11.78 -3.13 -0.94
N GLY A 320 11.83 -2.86 -2.26
CA GLY A 320 11.91 -1.48 -2.77
C GLY A 320 10.71 -0.63 -2.33
N ALA A 321 9.51 -1.20 -2.39
CA ALA A 321 8.29 -0.52 -1.95
C ALA A 321 8.34 -0.14 -0.47
N PHE A 322 8.78 -1.06 0.39
CA PHE A 322 8.84 -0.82 1.84
C PHE A 322 10.01 0.06 2.24
N ALA A 323 11.15 -0.01 1.55
CA ALA A 323 12.28 0.90 1.80
C ALA A 323 11.87 2.38 1.57
N ALA A 324 11.01 2.64 0.58
CA ALA A 324 10.40 3.97 0.42
C ALA A 324 9.40 4.32 1.54
N VAL A 325 8.67 3.33 2.06
CA VAL A 325 7.76 3.51 3.21
C VAL A 325 8.54 3.85 4.47
N ASP A 326 9.67 3.20 4.75
CA ASP A 326 10.56 3.51 5.88
C ASP A 326 11.13 4.92 5.76
N ARG A 327 11.54 5.35 4.55
CA ARG A 327 11.99 6.73 4.33
C ARG A 327 10.90 7.76 4.58
N ILE A 328 9.66 7.44 4.22
CA ILE A 328 8.50 8.31 4.46
C ILE A 328 8.18 8.35 5.96
N GLU A 329 8.08 7.20 6.61
CA GLU A 329 7.75 7.08 8.03
C GLU A 329 8.74 7.83 8.91
N SER A 330 10.04 7.70 8.64
CA SER A 330 11.11 8.42 9.37
C SER A 330 11.09 9.94 9.19
N ALA A 331 10.38 10.47 8.19
CA ALA A 331 10.26 11.92 7.95
C ALA A 331 8.89 12.50 8.26
N LEU A 332 7.90 11.67 8.61
CA LEU A 332 6.61 12.16 9.08
C LEU A 332 6.81 12.77 10.49
N PRO A 333 6.15 13.91 10.79
CA PRO A 333 6.17 14.51 12.13
C PRO A 333 5.29 13.71 13.10
N VAL A 334 5.66 12.46 13.35
CA VAL A 334 4.91 11.54 14.22
C VAL A 334 5.16 11.88 15.69
N ARG A 335 4.09 12.15 16.43
CA ARG A 335 4.15 12.33 17.88
C ARG A 335 4.16 10.97 18.57
N THR A 336 4.93 10.85 19.64
CA THR A 336 4.96 9.62 20.42
C THR A 336 3.60 9.43 21.11
N ALA A 337 3.14 8.17 21.26
CA ALA A 337 1.84 7.88 21.88
C ALA A 337 1.69 8.44 23.31
N LYS A 338 2.81 8.76 23.98
CA LYS A 338 2.86 9.31 25.33
C LYS A 338 2.49 10.80 25.41
N GLU A 339 2.56 11.55 24.30
CA GLU A 339 2.23 12.98 24.22
C GLU A 339 0.75 13.25 23.88
N ALA A 340 -0.03 12.21 23.59
CA ALA A 340 -1.44 12.30 23.20
C ALA A 340 -2.43 11.84 24.29
N SER A 341 -1.93 11.50 25.48
CA SER A 341 -2.70 11.15 26.69
C SER A 341 -2.79 12.31 27.67
#